data_AF-A0A7S0CTL8-F1
#
_entry.id   AF-A0A7S0CTL8-F1
#
_cell.length_a   1.000
_cell.length_b   1.000
_cell.length_c   1.000
_cell.angle_alpha   90.00
_cell.angle_beta   90.00
_cell.angle_gamma   90.00
#
_symmetry.space_group_name_H-M   'P 1'
#
loop_
_entity.id
_entity.type
_entity.pdbx_description
1 polymer ?
#
loop_
_entity_poly.entity_id
_entity_poly.type
_entity_poly.pdbx_seq_one_letter_code
_entity_poly.pdbx_strand_id
1 'polypeptide(L)'
;RAEWIPALGNVAAACSFLTGSALAARVATDADAAVFVVAPALLMLHEDGKVFPSLRGARRYAPPLAAVATQLLGAATSDALALGFGAPESELRAAATAAWGAGETFSSYQKWRAFLWEMILALAAAPCAWRLTEYLWSPARRARAAETAALAPLNVLTLAAARSRAAKTLAVTSLLCAAAQHVAQRSAKRAGMRAL
;
A
#
# COMPACT_ATOMS: atom_id res chain seq x y z
N ARG A 1 16.45 -33.45 0.33
CA ARG A 1 17.10 -32.23 -0.25
C ARG A 1 17.17 -31.18 0.85
N ALA A 2 18.20 -30.33 0.88
CA ALA A 2 18.41 -29.37 1.97
C ALA A 2 17.37 -28.21 1.92
N GLU A 3 16.15 -28.48 2.35
CA GLU A 3 15.03 -27.50 2.41
C GLU A 3 15.28 -26.35 3.40
N TRP A 4 16.29 -26.46 4.25
CA TRP A 4 16.67 -25.42 5.21
C TRP A 4 17.41 -24.24 4.55
N ILE A 5 18.08 -24.45 3.41
CA ILE A 5 18.86 -23.40 2.73
C ILE A 5 17.93 -22.30 2.16
N PRO A 6 16.86 -22.61 1.41
CA PRO A 6 15.90 -21.59 0.95
C PRO A 6 15.18 -20.90 2.11
N ALA A 7 14.84 -21.65 3.16
CA ALA A 7 14.17 -21.09 4.34
C ALA A 7 15.04 -20.05 5.06
N LEU A 8 16.33 -20.34 5.24
CA LEU A 8 17.28 -19.40 5.84
C LEU A 8 17.45 -18.14 4.98
N GLY A 9 17.54 -18.30 3.64
CA GLY A 9 17.60 -17.18 2.70
C GLY A 9 16.35 -16.28 2.78
N ASN A 10 15.17 -16.87 2.92
CA ASN A 10 13.91 -16.14 3.07
C ASN A 10 13.84 -15.34 4.38
N VAL A 11 14.29 -15.94 5.48
CA VAL A 11 14.41 -15.24 6.77
C VAL A 11 15.38 -14.06 6.66
N ALA A 12 16.55 -14.27 6.04
CA ALA A 12 17.52 -13.19 5.84
C ALA A 12 16.97 -12.05 4.96
N ALA A 13 16.25 -12.39 3.88
CA ALA A 13 15.60 -11.40 3.02
C ALA A 13 14.52 -10.61 3.78
N ALA A 14 13.68 -11.29 4.58
CA ALA A 14 12.67 -10.64 5.41
C ALA A 14 13.30 -9.73 6.47
N CYS A 15 14.33 -10.18 7.18
CA CYS A 15 15.06 -9.36 8.15
C CYS A 15 15.72 -8.15 7.50
N SER A 16 16.31 -8.31 6.32
CA SER A 16 16.92 -7.21 5.55
C SER A 16 15.87 -6.18 5.13
N PHE A 17 14.71 -6.64 4.67
CA PHE A 17 13.58 -5.76 4.36
C PHE A 17 13.09 -5.01 5.59
N LEU A 18 12.89 -5.69 6.73
CA LEU A 18 12.40 -5.06 7.96
C LEU A 18 13.39 -4.02 8.51
N THR A 19 14.68 -4.37 8.56
CA THR A 19 15.74 -3.45 9.02
C THR A 19 15.91 -2.27 8.06
N GLY A 20 15.91 -2.51 6.75
CA GLY A 20 15.95 -1.45 5.73
C GLY A 20 14.75 -0.52 5.82
N SER A 21 13.55 -1.05 6.10
CA SER A 21 12.33 -0.26 6.26
C SER A 21 12.36 0.59 7.53
N ALA A 22 12.81 0.00 8.66
CA ALA A 22 12.96 0.72 9.91
C ALA A 22 14.01 1.84 9.81
N LEU A 23 15.11 1.59 9.11
CA LEU A 23 16.14 2.59 8.86
C LEU A 23 15.63 3.70 7.92
N ALA A 24 14.94 3.34 6.85
CA ALA A 24 14.33 4.30 5.92
C ALA A 24 13.36 5.23 6.64
N ALA A 25 12.51 4.70 7.53
CA ALA A 25 11.59 5.51 8.33
C ALA A 25 12.29 6.51 9.28
N ARG A 26 13.57 6.32 9.57
CA ARG A 26 14.35 7.17 10.49
C ARG A 26 15.28 8.15 9.78
N VAL A 27 15.82 7.76 8.64
CA VAL A 27 16.93 8.48 7.98
C VAL A 27 16.54 9.04 6.62
N ALA A 28 15.54 8.47 5.94
CA ALA A 28 15.17 8.94 4.61
C ALA A 28 14.54 10.33 4.69
N THR A 29 14.96 11.21 3.78
CA THR A 29 14.35 12.53 3.59
C THR A 29 12.92 12.43 3.07
N ASP A 30 12.62 11.35 2.32
CA ASP A 30 11.28 11.00 1.86
C ASP A 30 11.02 9.52 2.19
N ALA A 31 10.38 9.29 3.34
CA ALA A 31 10.07 7.94 3.82
C ALA A 31 9.04 7.23 2.93
N ASP A 32 8.10 7.98 2.31
CA ASP A 32 7.06 7.42 1.45
C ASP A 32 7.66 6.90 0.14
N ALA A 33 8.62 7.63 -0.44
CA ALA A 33 9.35 7.18 -1.62
C ALA A 33 10.32 6.03 -1.31
N ALA A 34 10.92 6.02 -0.12
CA ALA A 34 11.88 4.98 0.29
C ALA A 34 11.24 3.57 0.34
N VAL A 35 9.93 3.48 0.58
CA VAL A 35 9.17 2.22 0.52
C VAL A 35 9.36 1.51 -0.82
N PHE A 36 9.38 2.24 -1.94
CA PHE A 36 9.58 1.65 -3.27
C PHE A 36 11.00 1.19 -3.54
N VAL A 37 11.97 1.70 -2.79
CA VAL A 37 13.39 1.29 -2.88
C VAL A 37 13.64 0.04 -2.05
N VAL A 38 12.99 -0.07 -0.89
CA VAL A 38 13.20 -1.19 0.05
C VAL A 38 12.34 -2.41 -0.33
N ALA A 39 11.10 -2.21 -0.80
CA ALA A 39 10.19 -3.32 -1.13
C ALA A 39 10.75 -4.35 -2.14
N PRO A 40 11.50 -3.99 -3.20
CA PRO A 40 12.12 -4.94 -4.11
C PRO A 40 13.05 -5.97 -3.46
N ALA A 41 13.56 -5.72 -2.24
CA ALA A 41 14.32 -6.73 -1.50
C ALA A 41 13.52 -8.03 -1.30
N LEU A 42 12.19 -7.95 -1.24
CA LEU A 42 11.30 -9.11 -1.13
C LEU A 42 11.21 -9.95 -2.41
N LEU A 43 11.74 -9.47 -3.54
CA LEU A 43 11.91 -10.29 -4.75
C LEU A 43 12.99 -11.38 -4.57
N MET A 44 13.88 -11.21 -3.59
CA MET A 44 14.86 -12.23 -3.21
C MET A 44 14.23 -13.40 -2.45
N LEU A 45 12.92 -13.33 -2.12
CA LEU A 45 12.20 -14.46 -1.55
C LEU A 45 12.14 -15.61 -2.55
N HIS A 46 12.62 -16.76 -2.11
CA HIS A 46 12.61 -18.00 -2.85
C HIS A 46 11.40 -18.84 -2.44
N GLU A 47 10.99 -19.70 -3.36
CA GLU A 47 10.05 -20.77 -3.01
C GLU A 47 10.73 -21.73 -2.04
N ASP A 48 10.05 -22.04 -0.95
CA ASP A 48 10.48 -23.03 0.03
C ASP A 48 9.31 -23.93 0.41
N GLY A 49 9.58 -25.12 0.95
CA GLY A 49 8.52 -26.06 1.33
C GLY A 49 7.74 -25.68 2.59
N LYS A 50 8.01 -24.52 3.21
CA LYS A 50 7.51 -24.19 4.56
C LYS A 50 6.76 -22.85 4.62
N VAL A 51 7.43 -21.75 4.28
CA VAL A 51 6.93 -20.37 4.37
C VAL A 51 6.28 -19.92 3.07
N PHE A 52 6.86 -20.29 1.92
CA PHE A 52 6.41 -19.87 0.61
C PHE A 52 6.37 -21.03 -0.40
N PRO A 53 5.48 -22.02 -0.20
CA PRO A 53 5.37 -23.22 -1.05
C PRO A 53 4.91 -22.93 -2.48
N SER A 54 4.59 -21.68 -2.80
CA SER A 54 4.00 -21.32 -4.09
C SER A 54 4.53 -20.03 -4.71
N LEU A 55 5.71 -19.56 -4.28
CA LEU A 55 6.38 -18.37 -4.84
C LEU A 55 6.97 -18.63 -6.26
N ARG A 56 6.09 -18.90 -7.24
CA ARG A 56 6.46 -19.10 -8.65
C ARG A 56 5.77 -18.10 -9.57
N GLY A 57 6.44 -17.77 -10.68
CA GLY A 57 5.90 -16.93 -11.74
C GLY A 57 5.37 -15.59 -11.20
N ALA A 58 4.13 -15.25 -11.53
CA ALA A 58 3.49 -14.00 -11.12
C ALA A 58 3.35 -13.82 -9.59
N ARG A 59 3.33 -14.91 -8.80
CA ARG A 59 3.21 -14.85 -7.33
C ARG A 59 4.41 -14.18 -6.66
N ARG A 60 5.56 -14.12 -7.33
CA ARG A 60 6.79 -13.45 -6.82
C ARG A 60 6.64 -11.94 -6.66
N TYR A 61 5.72 -11.33 -7.39
CA TYR A 61 5.46 -9.89 -7.30
C TYR A 61 4.45 -9.51 -6.21
N ALA A 62 3.77 -10.50 -5.60
CA ALA A 62 2.77 -10.22 -4.56
C ALA A 62 3.39 -9.73 -3.24
N PRO A 63 4.48 -10.34 -2.68
CA PRO A 63 5.10 -9.84 -1.45
C PRO A 63 5.58 -8.38 -1.50
N PRO A 64 6.33 -7.92 -2.51
CA PRO A 64 6.76 -6.53 -2.57
C PRO A 64 5.57 -5.57 -2.72
N LEU A 65 4.54 -5.95 -3.48
CA LEU A 65 3.33 -5.13 -3.63
C LEU A 65 2.55 -5.02 -2.31
N ALA A 66 2.40 -6.13 -1.59
CA ALA A 66 1.78 -6.16 -0.28
C ALA A 66 2.55 -5.28 0.73
N ALA A 67 3.87 -5.36 0.71
CA ALA A 67 4.74 -4.53 1.56
C ALA A 67 4.59 -3.04 1.28
N VAL A 68 4.56 -2.63 0.01
CA VAL A 68 4.33 -1.22 -0.35
C VAL A 68 2.96 -0.75 0.18
N ALA A 69 1.91 -1.52 -0.08
CA ALA A 69 0.56 -1.16 0.34
C ALA A 69 0.42 -1.07 1.87
N THR A 70 1.00 -2.01 2.61
CA THR A 70 0.93 -2.03 4.08
C THR A 70 1.77 -0.93 4.72
N GLN A 71 2.95 -0.63 4.17
CA GLN A 71 3.80 0.45 4.67
C GLN A 71 3.19 1.83 4.42
N LEU A 72 2.66 2.08 3.24
CA LEU A 72 1.99 3.35 2.93
C LEU A 72 0.69 3.51 3.72
N LEU A 73 -0.07 2.42 3.95
CA LEU A 73 -1.23 2.45 4.83
C LEU A 73 -0.84 2.73 6.29
N GLY A 74 0.24 2.12 6.77
CA GLY A 74 0.82 2.37 8.09
C GLY A 74 1.26 3.83 8.25
N ALA A 75 1.96 4.38 7.27
CA ALA A 75 2.39 5.78 7.23
C ALA A 75 1.19 6.74 7.20
N ALA A 76 0.17 6.45 6.37
CA ALA A 76 -1.06 7.24 6.33
C ALA A 76 -1.81 7.20 7.68
N THR A 77 -1.77 6.06 8.37
CA THR A 77 -2.38 5.92 9.71
C THR A 77 -1.59 6.70 10.77
N SER A 78 -0.26 6.68 10.71
CA SER A 78 0.56 7.50 11.62
C SER A 78 0.36 9.00 11.38
N ASP A 79 0.22 9.43 10.11
CA ASP A 79 -0.09 10.81 9.77
C ASP A 79 -1.47 11.22 10.30
N ALA A 80 -2.48 10.36 10.14
CA ALA A 80 -3.81 10.59 10.68
C ALA A 80 -3.80 10.73 12.20
N LEU A 81 -3.04 9.88 12.91
CA LEU A 81 -2.87 9.95 14.36
C LEU A 81 -2.15 11.24 14.78
N ALA A 82 -1.10 11.63 14.06
CA ALA A 82 -0.39 12.88 14.30
C ALA A 82 -1.30 14.10 14.15
N LEU A 83 -2.21 14.06 13.16
CA LEU A 83 -3.21 15.12 12.95
C LEU A 83 -4.27 15.18 14.05
N GLY A 84 -4.75 14.03 14.53
CA GLY A 84 -5.76 13.97 15.58
C GLY A 84 -5.22 14.26 16.99
N PHE A 85 -4.03 13.74 17.31
CA PHE A 85 -3.56 13.64 18.70
C PHE A 85 -2.24 14.36 18.99
N GLY A 86 -1.59 14.92 17.96
CA GLY A 86 -0.48 15.86 18.11
C GLY A 86 0.90 15.23 17.84
N ALA A 87 1.47 15.62 16.71
CA ALA A 87 2.92 15.72 16.48
C ALA A 87 3.30 17.23 16.31
N PRO A 88 4.55 17.63 16.58
CA PRO A 88 4.93 19.05 16.58
C PRO A 88 4.86 19.69 15.19
N GLU A 89 4.73 21.02 15.20
CA GLU A 89 4.46 21.93 14.08
C GLU A 89 4.89 21.47 12.69
N SER A 90 3.92 21.37 11.78
CA SER A 90 4.17 21.52 10.35
C SER A 90 3.03 22.33 9.73
N GLU A 91 3.31 22.93 8.57
CA GLU A 91 2.41 23.72 7.72
C GLU A 91 1.01 23.11 7.56
N LEU A 92 0.85 21.80 7.76
CA LEU A 92 -0.44 21.11 7.81
C LEU A 92 -1.36 21.63 8.92
N ARG A 93 -0.84 21.98 10.10
CA ARG A 93 -1.65 22.59 11.17
C ARG A 93 -2.09 23.98 10.77
N ALA A 94 -1.21 24.80 10.19
CA ALA A 94 -1.54 26.13 9.66
C ALA A 94 -2.57 26.09 8.51
N ALA A 95 -2.43 25.12 7.60
CA ALA A 95 -3.40 24.87 6.54
C ALA A 95 -4.73 24.30 7.08
N ALA A 96 -4.69 23.51 8.16
CA ALA A 96 -5.90 23.01 8.83
C ALA A 96 -6.65 24.14 9.52
N THR A 97 -5.94 25.02 10.23
CA THR A 97 -6.52 26.17 10.91
C THR A 97 -7.08 27.19 9.91
N ALA A 98 -6.40 27.41 8.78
CA ALA A 98 -6.90 28.26 7.69
C ALA A 98 -8.12 27.68 6.95
N ALA A 99 -8.13 26.38 6.63
CA ALA A 99 -9.23 25.75 5.90
C ALA A 99 -10.47 25.49 6.76
N TRP A 100 -10.33 25.41 8.08
CA TRP A 100 -11.41 25.06 9.01
C TRP A 100 -11.68 26.10 10.10
N GLY A 101 -11.09 27.30 9.98
CA GLY A 101 -11.31 28.42 10.91
C GLY A 101 -10.81 28.19 12.35
N ALA A 102 -9.86 27.28 12.56
CA ALA A 102 -9.45 26.86 13.90
C ALA A 102 -8.38 27.80 14.49
N GLY A 103 -8.83 28.96 14.98
CA GLY A 103 -8.03 29.85 15.82
C GLY A 103 -7.98 29.42 17.30
N GLU A 104 -8.80 28.48 17.74
CA GLU A 104 -8.95 28.13 19.15
C GLU A 104 -8.94 26.61 19.36
N THR A 105 -8.29 26.19 20.45
CA THR A 105 -8.18 24.84 21.01
C THR A 105 -9.22 23.85 20.46
N PHE A 106 -8.79 22.96 19.55
CA PHE A 106 -9.65 21.90 19.01
C PHE A 106 -10.31 21.10 20.14
N SER A 107 -11.65 21.08 20.17
CA SER A 107 -12.43 20.18 21.00
C SER A 107 -12.10 18.73 20.63
N SER A 108 -12.12 17.81 21.62
CA SER A 108 -11.84 16.38 21.41
C SER A 108 -12.62 15.76 20.24
N TYR A 109 -13.84 16.24 19.97
CA TYR A 109 -14.64 15.81 18.83
C TYR A 109 -14.01 16.12 17.46
N GLN A 110 -13.45 17.32 17.28
CA GLN A 110 -12.87 17.75 16.00
C GLN A 110 -11.59 16.97 15.68
N LYS A 111 -10.81 16.63 16.71
CA LYS A 111 -9.63 15.76 16.62
C LYS A 111 -9.99 14.36 16.11
N TRP A 112 -10.99 13.73 16.72
CA TRP A 112 -11.50 12.44 16.28
C TRP A 112 -12.06 12.48 14.86
N ARG A 113 -12.79 13.55 14.51
CA ARG A 113 -13.32 13.71 13.15
C ARG A 113 -12.20 13.79 12.11
N ALA A 114 -11.15 14.57 12.36
CA ALA A 114 -10.01 14.69 11.45
C ALA A 114 -9.26 13.36 11.29
N PHE A 115 -9.01 12.66 12.41
CA PHE A 115 -8.39 11.33 12.39
C PHE A 115 -9.21 10.32 11.58
N LEU A 116 -10.51 10.20 11.89
CA LEU A 116 -11.39 9.24 11.23
C LEU A 116 -11.52 9.52 9.73
N TRP A 117 -11.59 10.80 9.35
CA TRP A 117 -11.67 11.19 7.94
C TRP A 117 -10.46 10.74 7.14
N GLU A 118 -9.24 11.04 7.60
CA GLU A 118 -8.01 10.62 6.93
C GLU A 118 -7.86 9.09 6.92
N MET A 119 -8.21 8.42 8.02
CA MET A 119 -8.15 6.96 8.11
C MET A 119 -9.12 6.29 7.13
N ILE A 120 -10.35 6.81 7.00
CA ILE A 120 -11.33 6.31 6.02
C ILE A 120 -10.81 6.50 4.60
N LEU A 121 -10.22 7.66 4.29
CA LEU A 121 -9.67 7.93 2.96
C LEU A 121 -8.49 7.01 2.63
N ALA A 122 -7.61 6.73 3.58
CA ALA A 122 -6.50 5.78 3.43
C ALA A 122 -7.02 4.34 3.22
N LEU A 123 -8.00 3.92 4.02
CA LEU A 123 -8.65 2.61 3.88
C LEU A 123 -9.46 2.49 2.59
N ALA A 124 -9.98 3.58 2.04
CA ALA A 124 -10.67 3.60 0.75
C ALA A 124 -9.72 3.39 -0.43
N ALA A 125 -8.44 3.78 -0.28
CA ALA A 125 -7.42 3.60 -1.31
C ALA A 125 -6.78 2.20 -1.30
N ALA A 126 -6.63 1.56 -0.13
CA ALA A 126 -5.98 0.25 0.00
C ALA A 126 -6.56 -0.93 -0.85
N PRO A 127 -7.88 -1.05 -1.09
CA PRO A 127 -8.48 -2.25 -1.69
C PRO A 127 -7.99 -2.57 -3.10
N CYS A 128 -7.65 -1.56 -3.91
CA CYS A 128 -7.17 -1.79 -5.28
C CYS A 128 -5.78 -2.42 -5.32
N ALA A 129 -4.84 -1.95 -4.50
CA ALA A 129 -3.54 -2.58 -4.35
C ALA A 129 -3.68 -4.01 -3.77
N TRP A 130 -4.53 -4.19 -2.77
CA TRP A 130 -4.75 -5.51 -2.16
C TRP A 130 -5.34 -6.53 -3.15
N ARG A 131 -6.31 -6.11 -3.98
CA ARG A 131 -6.92 -6.96 -5.01
C ARG A 131 -5.92 -7.40 -6.07
N LEU A 132 -4.95 -6.56 -6.46
CA LEU A 132 -3.89 -6.99 -7.37
C LEU A 132 -2.96 -8.01 -6.68
N THR A 133 -2.61 -7.79 -5.40
CA THR A 133 -1.84 -8.76 -4.60
C THR A 133 -2.56 -10.12 -4.56
N GLU A 134 -3.85 -10.11 -4.25
CA GLU A 134 -4.68 -11.32 -4.24
C GLU A 134 -4.77 -11.98 -5.62
N TYR A 135 -4.91 -11.19 -6.68
CA TYR A 135 -4.93 -11.69 -8.06
C TYR A 135 -3.62 -12.38 -8.45
N LEU A 136 -2.48 -11.78 -8.08
CA LEU A 136 -1.16 -12.35 -8.30
C LEU A 136 -0.95 -13.64 -7.49
N TRP A 137 -1.43 -13.67 -6.25
CA TRP A 137 -1.32 -14.83 -5.35
C TRP A 137 -2.23 -15.98 -5.75
N SER A 138 -3.50 -15.70 -6.06
CA SER A 138 -4.51 -16.68 -6.44
C SER A 138 -5.28 -16.23 -7.69
N PRO A 139 -4.77 -16.55 -8.90
CA PRO A 139 -5.43 -16.20 -10.16
C PRO A 139 -6.81 -16.84 -10.37
N ALA A 140 -7.18 -17.82 -9.52
CA ALA A 140 -8.50 -18.45 -9.50
C ALA A 140 -9.56 -17.57 -8.82
N ARG A 141 -9.17 -16.72 -7.85
CA ARG A 141 -10.03 -15.71 -7.21
C ARG A 141 -10.00 -14.43 -8.03
N ARG A 142 -10.43 -14.50 -9.30
CA ARG A 142 -10.51 -13.32 -10.15
C ARG A 142 -11.58 -12.37 -9.62
N ALA A 143 -11.17 -11.35 -8.88
CA ALA A 143 -11.98 -10.16 -8.73
C ALA A 143 -12.33 -9.66 -10.15
N ARG A 144 -13.63 -9.50 -10.43
CA ARG A 144 -14.09 -9.09 -11.76
C ARG A 144 -13.54 -7.68 -12.06
N ALA A 145 -13.13 -7.44 -13.31
CA ALA A 145 -12.67 -6.10 -13.75
C ALA A 145 -13.66 -4.98 -13.38
N ALA A 146 -14.96 -5.29 -13.35
CA ALA A 146 -16.01 -4.36 -12.96
C ALA A 146 -15.91 -3.93 -11.48
N GLU A 147 -15.51 -4.84 -10.59
CA GLU A 147 -15.40 -4.54 -9.17
C GLU A 147 -14.14 -3.72 -8.85
N THR A 148 -13.02 -3.95 -9.55
CA THR A 148 -11.83 -3.09 -9.42
C THR A 148 -12.07 -1.71 -10.02
N ALA A 149 -12.81 -1.63 -11.13
CA ALA A 149 -13.23 -0.35 -11.71
C ALA A 149 -14.16 0.45 -10.79
N ALA A 150 -15.05 -0.22 -10.04
CA ALA A 150 -15.93 0.43 -9.06
C ALA A 150 -15.18 1.09 -7.89
N LEU A 151 -13.95 0.64 -7.60
CA LEU A 151 -13.10 1.18 -6.52
C LEU A 151 -12.14 2.26 -7.02
N ALA A 152 -11.97 2.43 -8.34
CA ALA A 152 -11.11 3.47 -8.89
C ALA A 152 -11.54 4.90 -8.49
N PRO A 153 -12.84 5.27 -8.47
CA PRO A 153 -13.28 6.58 -7.99
C PRO A 153 -12.92 6.86 -6.54
N LEU A 154 -12.89 5.83 -5.68
CA LEU A 154 -12.49 5.99 -4.28
C LEU A 154 -11.03 6.43 -4.16
N ASN A 155 -10.15 5.90 -5.01
CA ASN A 155 -8.76 6.33 -5.04
C ASN A 155 -8.61 7.77 -5.54
N VAL A 156 -9.42 8.18 -6.52
CA VAL A 156 -9.46 9.58 -6.98
C VAL A 156 -9.96 10.50 -5.87
N LEU A 157 -10.97 10.07 -5.11
CA LEU A 157 -11.45 10.79 -3.93
C LEU A 157 -10.34 10.92 -2.88
N THR A 158 -9.61 9.84 -2.56
CA THR A 158 -8.47 9.89 -1.65
C THR A 158 -7.39 10.85 -2.16
N LEU A 159 -7.08 10.85 -3.45
CA LEU A 159 -6.07 11.74 -4.03
C LEU A 159 -6.45 13.22 -3.88
N ALA A 160 -7.73 13.54 -4.07
CA ALA A 160 -8.25 14.90 -3.99
C ALA A 160 -8.47 15.37 -2.55
N ALA A 161 -8.99 14.50 -1.68
CA ALA A 161 -9.49 14.86 -0.35
C ALA A 161 -8.52 14.54 0.80
N ALA A 162 -7.61 13.58 0.63
CA ALA A 162 -6.66 13.24 1.69
C ALA A 162 -5.60 14.34 1.83
N ARG A 163 -5.09 14.51 3.04
CA ARG A 163 -4.05 15.49 3.34
C ARG A 163 -2.70 14.84 3.52
N SER A 164 -2.66 13.60 4.02
CA SER A 164 -1.44 12.81 4.13
C SER A 164 -0.83 12.54 2.75
N ARG A 165 0.49 12.75 2.62
CA ARG A 165 1.25 12.39 1.41
C ARG A 165 1.24 10.87 1.23
N ALA A 166 1.40 10.11 2.30
CA ALA A 166 1.31 8.65 2.30
C ALA A 166 -0.05 8.13 1.79
N ALA A 167 -1.16 8.78 2.18
CA ALA A 167 -2.49 8.42 1.66
C ALA A 167 -2.62 8.70 0.15
N LYS A 168 -2.02 9.79 -0.34
CA LYS A 168 -2.01 10.14 -1.77
C LYS A 168 -1.13 9.19 -2.58
N THR A 169 0.06 8.86 -2.07
CA THR A 169 0.96 7.89 -2.73
C THR A 169 0.32 6.49 -2.73
N LEU A 170 -0.36 6.10 -1.66
CA LEU A 170 -1.19 4.88 -1.62
C LEU A 170 -2.29 4.91 -2.69
N ALA A 171 -3.01 6.03 -2.84
CA ALA A 171 -4.04 6.17 -3.87
C ALA A 171 -3.47 6.06 -5.30
N VAL A 172 -2.31 6.67 -5.57
CA VAL A 172 -1.63 6.56 -6.87
C VAL A 172 -1.20 5.12 -7.14
N THR A 173 -0.54 4.48 -6.17
CA THR A 173 -0.12 3.07 -6.32
C THR A 173 -1.31 2.15 -6.55
N SER A 174 -2.38 2.32 -5.80
CA SER A 174 -3.61 1.57 -5.96
C SER A 174 -4.27 1.76 -7.32
N LEU A 175 -4.27 2.97 -7.88
CA LEU A 175 -4.74 3.21 -9.26
C LEU A 175 -3.86 2.52 -10.30
N LEU A 176 -2.53 2.57 -10.13
CA LEU A 176 -1.60 1.86 -11.00
C LEU A 176 -1.82 0.35 -10.92
N CYS A 177 -2.07 -0.19 -9.72
CA CYS A 177 -2.42 -1.59 -9.51
C CYS A 177 -3.71 -1.98 -10.23
N ALA A 178 -4.76 -1.15 -10.12
CA ALA A 178 -6.02 -1.38 -10.81
C ALA A 178 -5.85 -1.36 -12.34
N ALA A 179 -5.06 -0.42 -12.86
CA ALA A 179 -4.74 -0.35 -14.29
C ALA A 179 -3.94 -1.58 -14.76
N ALA A 180 -2.91 -1.99 -14.01
CA ALA A 180 -2.12 -3.18 -14.29
C ALA A 180 -2.99 -4.45 -14.29
N GLN A 181 -3.88 -4.60 -13.30
CA GLN A 181 -4.83 -5.72 -13.24
C GLN A 181 -5.75 -5.75 -14.47
N HIS A 182 -6.28 -4.58 -14.88
CA HIS A 182 -7.14 -4.49 -16.06
C HIS A 182 -6.42 -4.89 -17.35
N VAL A 183 -5.19 -4.44 -17.53
CA VAL A 183 -4.35 -4.82 -18.68
C VAL A 183 -4.07 -6.32 -18.68
N ALA A 184 -3.69 -6.89 -17.53
CA ALA A 184 -3.42 -8.33 -17.38
C ALA A 184 -4.67 -9.19 -17.68
N GLN A 185 -5.85 -8.76 -17.23
CA GLN A 185 -7.10 -9.47 -17.51
C GLN A 185 -7.49 -9.38 -19.00
N ARG A 186 -7.26 -8.23 -19.64
CA ARG A 186 -7.50 -8.05 -21.08
C ARG A 186 -6.55 -8.90 -21.93
N SER A 187 -5.27 -8.94 -21.60
CA SER A 187 -4.30 -9.76 -22.33
C SER A 187 -4.62 -11.25 -22.19
N ALA A 188 -4.98 -11.72 -20.99
CA ALA A 188 -5.41 -13.09 -20.75
C ALA A 188 -6.68 -13.45 -21.55
N LYS A 189 -7.67 -12.55 -21.61
CA LYS A 189 -8.88 -12.77 -22.44
C LYS A 189 -8.53 -12.88 -23.93
N ARG A 190 -7.66 -12.02 -24.44
CA ARG A 190 -7.21 -12.07 -25.85
C ARG A 190 -6.43 -13.34 -26.17
N ALA A 191 -5.56 -13.80 -25.27
CA ALA A 191 -4.83 -15.04 -25.43
C ALA A 191 -5.77 -16.26 -25.44
N GLY A 192 -6.75 -16.29 -24.53
CA GLY A 192 -7.76 -17.36 -24.50
C GLY A 192 -8.60 -17.44 -25.77
N MET A 193 -8.99 -16.29 -26.35
CA MET A 193 -9.73 -16.25 -27.62
C MET A 193 -8.91 -16.69 -28.84
N ARG A 194 -7.58 -16.63 -28.77
CA ARG A 194 -6.68 -17.08 -29.85
C ARG A 194 -6.36 -18.58 -29.77
N ALA A 195 -6.65 -19.21 -28.64
CA ALA A 195 -6.39 -20.63 -28.38
C ALA A 195 -7.63 -21.52 -28.62
N LEU A 196 -8.78 -20.90 -28.88
CA LEU A 196 -10.02 -21.52 -29.35
C LEU A 196 -10.08 -21.39 -30.88
#